data_AF-A0A3B0XTY2-F1
#
_entry.id   AF-A0A3B0XTY2-F1
#
_cell.length_a   1.000
_cell.length_b   1.000
_cell.length_c   1.000
_cell.angle_alpha   90.00
_cell.angle_beta   90.00
_cell.angle_gamma   90.00
#
_symmetry.space_group_name_H-M   'P 1'
#
loop_
_entity.id
_entity.type
_entity.pdbx_description
1 polymer ?
#
loop_
_entity_poly.entity_id
_entity_poly.type
_entity_poly.pdbx_seq_one_letter_code
_entity_poly.pdbx_strand_id
1 'polypeptide(L)'
;MSEYIVVAGDNLSRIAASHGIRHWQNIYLATENEDFSSTRTNPNLIFPGDRIHIPDRETILPMERHPVLVHRNIPLFTQSAETCWRATAAMLYLRRFPDSSEARFNERIGERYRSQESGLLSENWADFYTRVLGMTETIITGPNDLHRLIATRGPVIAAIGSGENAHSMVVAGYNILRGRWLVLDPAAGAMMAFTGVTITAGSAQPSADTSSSATLDSFSTGPTTWENMSRWIGVYDYTIHARVFHY
;
A
#
# COMPACT_ATOMS: atom_id res chain seq x y z
N MET A 1 -8.63 -5.48 -24.08
CA MET A 1 -7.69 -6.41 -23.42
C MET A 1 -7.21 -7.46 -24.41
N SER A 2 -5.90 -7.73 -24.45
CA SER A 2 -5.29 -8.68 -25.41
C SER A 2 -4.26 -9.59 -24.75
N GLU A 3 -4.26 -10.87 -25.11
CA GLU A 3 -3.21 -11.84 -24.74
C GLU A 3 -2.06 -11.78 -25.76
N TYR A 4 -0.83 -11.92 -25.27
CA TYR A 4 0.39 -12.00 -26.08
C TYR A 4 1.10 -13.33 -25.83
N ILE A 5 1.55 -13.99 -26.91
CA ILE A 5 2.36 -15.21 -26.83
C ILE A 5 3.81 -14.84 -27.10
N VAL A 6 4.66 -15.08 -26.10
CA VAL A 6 6.10 -14.81 -26.19
C VAL A 6 6.73 -15.63 -27.32
N VAL A 7 7.59 -14.99 -28.11
CA VAL A 7 8.40 -15.63 -29.14
C VAL A 7 9.89 -15.48 -28.86
N ALA A 8 10.72 -16.22 -29.61
CA ALA A 8 12.16 -16.18 -29.41
C ALA A 8 12.73 -14.77 -29.65
N GLY A 9 13.49 -14.27 -28.67
CA GLY A 9 14.11 -12.94 -28.72
C GLY A 9 13.29 -11.82 -28.05
N ASP A 10 12.11 -12.14 -27.54
CA ASP A 10 11.32 -11.20 -26.75
C ASP A 10 11.92 -10.93 -25.37
N ASN A 11 11.56 -9.77 -24.85
CA ASN A 11 11.66 -9.43 -23.43
C ASN A 11 10.50 -8.50 -23.08
N LEU A 12 10.19 -8.38 -21.78
CA LEU A 12 9.04 -7.59 -21.32
C LEU A 12 9.12 -6.11 -21.75
N SER A 13 10.31 -5.53 -21.89
CA SER A 13 10.47 -4.15 -22.36
C SER A 13 10.12 -3.99 -23.84
N ARG A 14 10.51 -4.94 -24.69
CA ARG A 14 10.15 -4.95 -26.12
C ARG A 14 8.65 -5.18 -26.31
N ILE A 15 8.07 -6.11 -25.55
CA ILE A 15 6.63 -6.36 -25.55
C ILE A 15 5.88 -5.09 -25.08
N ALA A 16 6.31 -4.47 -23.99
CA ALA A 16 5.71 -3.22 -23.53
C ALA A 16 5.76 -2.14 -24.61
N ALA A 17 6.91 -1.93 -25.24
CA ALA A 17 7.10 -0.93 -26.28
C ALA A 17 6.20 -1.18 -27.51
N SER A 18 6.07 -2.43 -27.98
CA SER A 18 5.20 -2.76 -29.12
C SER A 18 3.72 -2.51 -28.84
N HIS A 19 3.30 -2.58 -27.58
CA HIS A 19 1.96 -2.25 -27.12
C HIS A 19 1.82 -0.80 -26.59
N GLY A 20 2.86 0.02 -26.76
CA GLY A 20 2.86 1.43 -26.35
C GLY A 20 2.88 1.67 -24.84
N ILE A 21 3.28 0.68 -24.04
CA ILE A 21 3.46 0.74 -22.59
C ILE A 21 4.92 1.14 -22.31
N ARG A 22 5.15 2.17 -21.48
CA ARG A 22 6.54 2.65 -21.22
C ARG A 22 7.22 1.84 -20.12
N HIS A 23 6.46 1.37 -19.14
CA HIS A 23 6.99 0.64 -18.00
C HIS A 23 6.51 -0.80 -18.07
N TRP A 24 7.41 -1.72 -18.42
CA TRP A 24 7.11 -3.15 -18.53
C TRP A 24 6.57 -3.74 -17.22
N GLN A 25 6.89 -3.12 -16.09
CA GLN A 25 6.37 -3.49 -14.77
C GLN A 25 4.83 -3.44 -14.74
N ASN A 26 4.19 -2.54 -15.49
CA ASN A 26 2.73 -2.48 -15.59
C ASN A 26 2.16 -3.77 -16.22
N ILE A 27 2.92 -4.48 -17.05
CA ILE A 27 2.55 -5.80 -17.56
C ILE A 27 2.83 -6.86 -16.50
N TYR A 28 4.07 -6.90 -15.99
CA TYR A 28 4.50 -7.96 -15.07
C TYR A 28 3.70 -8.01 -13.76
N LEU A 29 3.30 -6.86 -13.24
CA LEU A 29 2.56 -6.71 -11.98
C LEU A 29 1.04 -6.61 -12.17
N ALA A 30 0.53 -6.87 -13.38
CA ALA A 30 -0.91 -6.95 -13.63
C ALA A 30 -1.49 -8.17 -12.91
N THR A 31 -2.68 -8.02 -12.31
CA THR A 31 -3.36 -9.10 -11.59
C THR A 31 -3.58 -10.32 -12.49
N GLU A 32 -3.91 -10.09 -13.77
CA GLU A 32 -4.11 -11.14 -14.77
C GLU A 32 -2.84 -11.92 -15.12
N ASN A 33 -1.66 -11.41 -14.73
CA ASN A 33 -0.36 -12.04 -14.93
C ASN A 33 0.20 -12.67 -13.65
N GLU A 34 -0.60 -12.85 -12.59
CA GLU A 34 -0.16 -13.46 -11.33
C GLU A 34 0.45 -14.85 -11.55
N ASP A 35 -0.20 -15.73 -12.31
CA ASP A 35 0.30 -17.07 -12.64
C ASP A 35 1.64 -17.01 -13.41
N PHE A 36 1.73 -16.09 -14.37
CA PHE A 36 2.93 -15.86 -15.17
C PHE A 36 4.08 -15.36 -14.30
N SER A 37 3.85 -14.34 -13.47
CA SER A 37 4.87 -13.75 -12.59
C SER A 37 5.32 -14.71 -11.49
N SER A 38 4.41 -15.56 -10.99
CA SER A 38 4.73 -16.64 -10.04
C SER A 38 5.61 -17.71 -10.66
N THR A 39 5.36 -18.05 -11.94
CA THR A 39 6.21 -19.00 -12.69
C THR A 39 7.55 -18.38 -13.09
N ARG A 40 7.55 -17.08 -13.43
CA ARG A 40 8.71 -16.31 -13.91
C ARG A 40 9.09 -15.26 -12.87
N THR A 41 9.59 -15.70 -11.72
CA THR A 41 9.99 -14.82 -10.60
C THR A 41 11.09 -13.81 -10.97
N ASN A 42 11.92 -14.13 -11.98
CA ASN A 42 12.80 -13.17 -12.60
C ASN A 42 12.15 -12.61 -13.88
N PRO A 43 11.70 -11.33 -13.89
CA PRO A 43 11.05 -10.72 -15.05
C PRO A 43 11.95 -10.61 -16.29
N ASN A 44 13.27 -10.79 -16.14
CA ASN A 44 14.21 -10.83 -17.26
C ASN A 44 14.26 -12.20 -17.96
N LEU A 45 13.59 -13.23 -17.42
CA LEU A 45 13.59 -14.59 -17.95
C LEU A 45 12.17 -15.00 -18.37
N ILE A 46 11.86 -14.75 -19.64
CA ILE A 46 10.62 -15.19 -20.29
C ILE A 46 10.96 -16.17 -21.42
N PHE A 47 10.05 -17.11 -21.71
CA PHE A 47 10.29 -18.18 -22.66
C PHE A 47 9.27 -18.17 -23.79
N PRO A 48 9.67 -18.57 -25.01
CA PRO A 48 8.71 -18.75 -26.10
C PRO A 48 7.55 -19.67 -25.67
N GLY A 49 6.33 -19.23 -25.95
CA GLY A 49 5.10 -19.90 -25.54
C GLY A 49 4.50 -19.41 -24.22
N ASP A 50 5.21 -18.60 -23.43
CA ASP A 50 4.62 -17.92 -22.27
C ASP A 50 3.44 -17.05 -22.72
N ARG A 51 2.33 -17.13 -21.97
CA ARG A 51 1.12 -16.33 -22.19
C ARG A 51 1.15 -15.14 -21.26
N ILE A 52 1.08 -13.93 -21.82
CA ILE A 52 1.13 -12.68 -21.08
C ILE A 52 -0.11 -11.85 -21.41
N HIS A 53 -0.86 -11.48 -20.39
CA HIS A 53 -1.92 -10.49 -20.48
C HIS A 53 -1.33 -9.09 -20.70
N ILE A 54 -1.81 -8.38 -21.72
CA ILE A 54 -1.46 -6.97 -21.95
C ILE A 54 -2.58 -6.09 -21.42
N PRO A 55 -2.34 -5.31 -20.34
CA PRO A 55 -3.37 -4.52 -19.71
C PRO A 55 -3.82 -3.36 -20.61
N ASP A 56 -5.09 -2.98 -20.47
CA ASP A 56 -5.65 -1.86 -21.23
C ASP A 56 -4.96 -0.54 -20.88
N ARG A 57 -4.73 0.29 -21.90
CA ARG A 57 -3.99 1.54 -21.74
C ARG A 57 -4.65 2.50 -20.74
N GLU A 58 -5.98 2.57 -20.72
CA GLU A 58 -6.73 3.42 -19.79
C GLU A 58 -6.54 2.99 -18.33
N THR A 59 -6.48 1.68 -18.09
CA THR A 59 -6.26 1.10 -16.76
C THR A 59 -4.90 1.50 -16.19
N ILE A 60 -3.85 1.48 -17.03
CA ILE A 60 -2.48 1.76 -16.58
C ILE A 60 -2.07 3.23 -16.70
N LEU A 61 -2.86 4.07 -17.36
CA LEU A 61 -2.50 5.47 -17.63
C LEU A 61 -2.14 6.28 -16.35
N PRO A 62 -2.85 6.14 -15.21
CA PRO A 62 -2.47 6.83 -13.99
C PRO A 62 -1.08 6.43 -13.47
N MET A 63 -0.74 5.15 -13.55
CA MET A 63 0.54 4.58 -13.12
C MET A 63 1.68 5.00 -14.06
N GLU A 64 1.41 4.98 -15.36
CA GLU A 64 2.29 5.48 -16.41
C GLU A 64 2.64 6.96 -16.22
N ARG A 65 1.68 7.81 -15.81
CA ARG A 65 1.94 9.22 -15.53
C ARG A 65 2.76 9.44 -14.26
N HIS A 66 2.70 8.50 -13.32
CA HIS A 66 3.36 8.60 -12.01
C HIS A 66 4.14 7.32 -11.69
N PRO A 67 5.19 6.98 -12.45
CA PRO A 67 5.98 5.77 -12.21
C PRO A 67 6.77 5.85 -10.90
N VAL A 68 7.00 7.06 -10.42
CA VAL A 68 7.48 7.36 -9.07
C VAL A 68 6.52 8.38 -8.47
N LEU A 69 5.74 7.94 -7.50
CA LEU A 69 4.72 8.72 -6.83
C LEU A 69 5.02 8.81 -5.35
N VAL A 70 5.01 10.04 -4.80
CA VAL A 70 5.12 10.28 -3.36
C VAL A 70 4.14 11.39 -2.99
N HIS A 71 3.13 11.06 -2.19
CA HIS A 71 2.25 12.04 -1.59
C HIS A 71 2.96 12.71 -0.41
N ARG A 72 3.17 14.02 -0.55
CA ARG A 72 3.79 14.86 0.48
C ARG A 72 2.71 15.48 1.38
N ASN A 73 3.17 16.14 2.45
CA ASN A 73 2.31 16.91 3.37
C ASN A 73 1.26 16.05 4.09
N ILE A 74 1.61 14.80 4.38
CA ILE A 74 0.85 13.96 5.29
C ILE A 74 1.44 14.21 6.68
N PRO A 75 0.68 14.75 7.65
CA PRO A 75 1.18 14.93 9.00
C PRO A 75 1.51 13.55 9.60
N LEU A 76 2.63 13.46 10.31
CA LEU A 76 3.10 12.21 10.91
C LEU A 76 2.68 12.14 12.37
N PHE A 77 1.95 11.09 12.72
CA PHE A 77 1.54 10.78 14.09
C PHE A 77 2.18 9.48 14.54
N THR A 78 2.86 9.50 15.68
CA THR A 78 3.33 8.28 16.34
C THR A 78 2.19 7.64 17.12
N GLN A 79 2.05 6.32 17.06
CA GLN A 79 1.05 5.62 17.87
C GLN A 79 1.45 5.56 19.35
N SER A 80 0.45 5.44 20.24
CA SER A 80 0.65 4.72 21.50
C SER A 80 0.59 3.21 21.23
N ALA A 81 1.01 2.36 22.18
CA ALA A 81 1.27 0.92 21.98
C ALA A 81 0.28 0.17 21.07
N GLU A 82 -1.04 0.47 21.12
CA GLU A 82 -2.05 -0.27 20.34
C GLU A 82 -2.99 0.60 19.47
N THR A 83 -2.63 1.86 19.18
CA THR A 83 -3.54 2.81 18.47
C THR A 83 -3.12 3.15 17.05
N CYS A 84 -2.45 2.23 16.34
CA CYS A 84 -2.00 2.43 14.95
C CYS A 84 -3.13 2.94 14.03
N TRP A 85 -4.33 2.35 14.15
CA TRP A 85 -5.53 2.67 13.37
C TRP A 85 -5.98 4.13 13.55
N ARG A 86 -5.84 4.67 14.77
CA ARG A 86 -6.21 6.05 15.07
C ARG A 86 -5.16 7.02 14.54
N ALA A 87 -3.88 6.68 14.69
CA ALA A 87 -2.78 7.48 14.17
C ALA A 87 -2.89 7.61 12.64
N THR A 88 -3.02 6.50 11.90
CA THR A 88 -3.14 6.53 10.44
C THR A 88 -4.42 7.23 9.95
N ALA A 89 -5.53 7.07 10.67
CA ALA A 89 -6.75 7.83 10.40
C ALA A 89 -6.54 9.35 10.56
N ALA A 90 -5.87 9.79 11.63
CA ALA A 90 -5.55 11.19 11.84
C ALA A 90 -4.65 11.75 10.72
N MET A 91 -3.64 10.97 10.31
CA MET A 91 -2.75 11.33 9.20
C MET A 91 -3.55 11.64 7.93
N LEU A 92 -4.46 10.74 7.51
CA LEU A 92 -5.24 10.95 6.29
C LEU A 92 -6.35 12.00 6.45
N TYR A 93 -7.00 12.05 7.62
CA TYR A 93 -8.04 13.04 7.89
C TYR A 93 -7.49 14.47 7.81
N LEU A 94 -6.39 14.75 8.50
CA LEU A 94 -5.78 16.09 8.51
C LEU A 94 -5.14 16.44 7.16
N ARG A 95 -4.69 15.44 6.40
CA ARG A 95 -4.24 15.64 5.03
C ARG A 95 -5.40 15.91 4.05
N ARG A 96 -6.61 15.43 4.33
CA ARG A 96 -7.82 15.71 3.55
C ARG A 96 -8.44 17.05 3.92
N PHE A 97 -8.41 17.40 5.20
CA PHE A 97 -8.97 18.62 5.76
C PHE A 97 -7.85 19.46 6.39
N PRO A 98 -7.04 20.18 5.58
CA PRO A 98 -5.84 20.87 6.06
C PRO A 98 -6.14 22.00 7.06
N ASP A 99 -7.35 22.55 7.04
CA ASP A 99 -7.80 23.59 7.99
C ASP A 99 -8.37 22.99 9.29
N SER A 100 -8.37 21.66 9.42
CA SER A 100 -8.84 20.96 10.62
C SER A 100 -7.71 20.80 11.64
N SER A 101 -8.09 20.43 12.88
CA SER A 101 -7.16 20.13 13.97
C SER A 101 -7.34 18.71 14.49
N GLU A 102 -6.39 18.23 15.28
CA GLU A 102 -6.53 16.96 16.00
C GLU A 102 -7.74 16.97 16.94
N ALA A 103 -8.08 18.10 17.55
CA ALA A 103 -9.29 18.24 18.37
C ALA A 103 -10.57 17.99 17.54
N ARG A 104 -10.63 18.51 16.31
CA ARG A 104 -11.75 18.25 15.38
C ARG A 104 -11.78 16.81 14.90
N PHE A 105 -10.63 16.19 14.67
CA PHE A 105 -10.55 14.75 14.40
C PHE A 105 -11.09 13.93 15.58
N ASN A 106 -10.69 14.26 16.82
CA ASN A 106 -11.15 13.60 18.04
C ASN A 106 -12.67 13.78 18.27
N GLU A 107 -13.20 14.98 17.99
CA GLU A 107 -14.65 15.24 17.99
C GLU A 107 -15.36 14.37 16.93
N ARG A 108 -14.80 14.29 15.73
CA ARG A 108 -15.36 13.53 14.61
C ARG A 108 -15.44 12.03 14.91
N ILE A 109 -14.40 11.45 15.49
CA ILE A 109 -14.40 10.03 15.83
C ILE A 109 -15.28 9.74 17.05
N GLY A 110 -15.48 10.72 17.93
CA GLY A 110 -16.32 10.60 19.11
C GLY A 110 -15.71 9.74 20.22
N GLU A 111 -16.37 9.74 21.38
CA GLU A 111 -15.80 9.19 22.62
C GLU A 111 -15.42 7.73 22.52
N ARG A 112 -16.27 6.91 21.89
CA ARG A 112 -16.07 5.47 21.72
C ARG A 112 -14.68 5.13 21.19
N TYR A 113 -14.22 5.84 20.17
CA TYR A 113 -12.92 5.59 19.54
C TYR A 113 -11.80 6.43 20.18
N ARG A 114 -12.13 7.60 20.72
CA ARG A 114 -11.16 8.46 21.39
C ARG A 114 -10.59 7.82 22.66
N SER A 115 -11.45 7.16 23.46
CA SER A 115 -11.06 6.52 24.71
C SER A 115 -10.56 5.07 24.54
N GLN A 116 -10.56 4.55 23.33
CA GLN A 116 -10.09 3.19 23.07
C GLN A 116 -8.56 3.16 23.07
N GLU A 117 -8.01 2.44 24.05
CA GLU A 117 -6.56 2.28 24.20
C GLU A 117 -6.03 1.03 23.48
N SER A 118 -6.92 0.10 23.11
CA SER A 118 -6.57 -1.16 22.46
C SER A 118 -6.64 -1.10 20.94
N GLY A 119 -6.12 -2.15 20.30
CA GLY A 119 -6.31 -2.39 18.87
C GLY A 119 -7.78 -2.34 18.43
N LEU A 120 -8.02 -1.93 17.19
CA LEU A 120 -9.35 -1.93 16.59
C LEU A 120 -9.60 -3.26 15.88
N LEU A 121 -10.56 -4.04 16.38
CA LEU A 121 -10.94 -5.32 15.76
C LEU A 121 -11.42 -5.12 14.32
N SER A 122 -11.12 -6.10 13.46
CA SER A 122 -11.34 -6.02 12.00
C SER A 122 -12.80 -5.76 11.60
N GLU A 123 -13.76 -6.27 12.38
CA GLU A 123 -15.19 -6.06 12.20
C GLU A 123 -15.60 -4.60 12.45
N ASN A 124 -14.83 -3.86 13.25
CA ASN A 124 -15.08 -2.46 13.55
C ASN A 124 -14.42 -1.50 12.55
N TRP A 125 -13.58 -2.00 11.62
CA TRP A 125 -12.92 -1.14 10.64
C TRP A 125 -13.89 -0.45 9.70
N ALA A 126 -14.92 -1.17 9.23
CA ALA A 126 -15.93 -0.56 8.36
C ALA A 126 -16.69 0.55 9.09
N ASP A 127 -17.06 0.29 10.35
CA ASP A 127 -17.73 1.25 11.21
C ASP A 127 -16.90 2.53 11.40
N PHE A 128 -15.61 2.36 11.67
CA PHE A 128 -14.70 3.48 11.92
C PHE A 128 -14.31 4.24 10.65
N TYR A 129 -13.73 3.56 9.66
CA TYR A 129 -13.22 4.24 8.47
C TYR A 129 -14.35 4.72 7.55
N THR A 130 -15.38 3.90 7.33
CA THR A 130 -16.42 4.25 6.34
C THR A 130 -17.53 5.08 6.97
N ARG A 131 -18.18 4.60 8.04
CA ARG A 131 -19.32 5.32 8.63
C ARG A 131 -18.87 6.58 9.36
N VAL A 132 -17.86 6.48 10.22
CA VAL A 132 -17.42 7.63 11.04
C VAL A 132 -16.58 8.62 10.22
N LEU A 133 -15.55 8.16 9.53
CA LEU A 133 -14.65 9.05 8.78
C LEU A 133 -15.13 9.37 7.37
N GLY A 134 -16.10 8.65 6.82
CA GLY A 134 -16.60 8.88 5.46
C GLY A 134 -15.63 8.40 4.37
N MET A 135 -14.73 7.47 4.70
CA MET A 135 -13.80 6.89 3.73
C MET A 135 -14.48 5.81 2.90
N THR A 136 -13.92 5.55 1.72
CA THR A 136 -14.30 4.42 0.87
C THR A 136 -13.36 3.26 1.14
N GLU A 137 -13.94 2.08 1.32
CA GLU A 137 -13.20 0.82 1.33
C GLU A 137 -13.09 0.28 -0.10
N THR A 138 -11.88 -0.05 -0.53
CA THR A 138 -11.61 -0.69 -1.83
C THR A 138 -10.88 -2.00 -1.60
N ILE A 139 -11.32 -3.04 -2.32
CA ILE A 139 -10.63 -4.33 -2.38
C ILE A 139 -9.51 -4.21 -3.41
N ILE A 140 -8.29 -4.51 -2.99
CA ILE A 140 -7.11 -4.54 -3.86
C ILE A 140 -6.75 -5.99 -4.17
N THR A 141 -6.59 -6.31 -5.46
CA THR A 141 -6.25 -7.68 -5.90
C THR A 141 -4.79 -7.85 -6.28
N GLY A 142 -4.06 -6.75 -6.53
CA GLY A 142 -2.65 -6.81 -6.88
C GLY A 142 -1.92 -5.47 -6.77
N PRO A 143 -0.58 -5.47 -6.91
CA PRO A 143 0.25 -4.27 -6.78
C PRO A 143 -0.19 -3.13 -7.71
N ASN A 144 -0.60 -3.44 -8.94
CA ASN A 144 -1.09 -2.44 -9.89
C ASN A 144 -2.39 -1.78 -9.43
N ASP A 145 -3.32 -2.52 -8.80
CA ASP A 145 -4.55 -1.94 -8.26
C ASP A 145 -4.24 -0.92 -7.17
N LEU A 146 -3.31 -1.26 -6.26
CA LEU A 146 -2.89 -0.35 -5.19
C LEU A 146 -2.17 0.88 -5.76
N HIS A 147 -1.28 0.70 -6.73
CA HIS A 147 -0.56 1.82 -7.35
C HIS A 147 -1.55 2.73 -8.08
N ARG A 148 -2.48 2.16 -8.85
CA ARG A 148 -3.55 2.88 -9.53
C ARG A 148 -4.43 3.64 -8.53
N LEU A 149 -4.81 3.00 -7.43
CA LEU A 149 -5.61 3.65 -6.38
C LEU A 149 -4.87 4.85 -5.82
N ILE A 150 -3.59 4.71 -5.47
CA ILE A 150 -2.81 5.81 -4.89
C ILE A 150 -2.55 6.93 -5.89
N ALA A 151 -2.33 6.57 -7.17
CA ALA A 151 -2.15 7.52 -8.26
C ALA A 151 -3.42 8.33 -8.58
N THR A 152 -4.61 7.80 -8.27
CA THR A 152 -5.89 8.44 -8.61
C THR A 152 -6.58 9.09 -7.42
N ARG A 153 -6.47 8.50 -6.23
CA ARG A 153 -7.20 8.93 -5.02
C ARG A 153 -6.31 9.58 -3.96
N GLY A 154 -5.00 9.38 -4.02
CA GLY A 154 -4.10 9.87 -2.99
C GLY A 154 -3.59 8.78 -2.07
N PRO A 155 -2.94 9.14 -0.95
CA PRO A 155 -2.45 8.15 0.00
C PRO A 155 -3.61 7.39 0.64
N VAL A 156 -3.36 6.14 1.02
CA VAL A 156 -4.39 5.21 1.51
C VAL A 156 -3.96 4.55 2.82
N ILE A 157 -4.93 4.10 3.63
CA ILE A 157 -4.64 3.25 4.79
C ILE A 157 -4.64 1.81 4.31
N ALA A 158 -3.55 1.11 4.56
CA ALA A 158 -3.43 -0.32 4.39
C ALA A 158 -3.29 -0.97 5.77
N ALA A 159 -4.11 -1.97 6.04
CA ALA A 159 -3.91 -2.84 7.18
C ALA A 159 -3.09 -4.08 6.77
N ILE A 160 -2.07 -4.37 7.55
CA ILE A 160 -1.12 -5.46 7.35
C ILE A 160 -1.26 -6.42 8.52
N GLY A 161 -1.23 -7.73 8.27
CA GLY A 161 -1.51 -8.76 9.27
C GLY A 161 -3.01 -9.05 9.52
N SER A 162 -3.26 -10.16 10.23
CA SER A 162 -4.59 -10.66 10.56
C SER A 162 -4.81 -10.79 12.07
N GLY A 163 -6.06 -10.66 12.51
CA GLY A 163 -6.44 -10.84 13.91
C GLY A 163 -5.80 -9.80 14.84
N GLU A 164 -5.26 -10.26 15.96
CA GLU A 164 -4.67 -9.41 17.01
C GLU A 164 -3.33 -8.77 16.58
N ASN A 165 -2.70 -9.29 15.52
CA ASN A 165 -1.43 -8.77 14.98
C ASN A 165 -1.62 -7.78 13.82
N ALA A 166 -2.85 -7.29 13.59
CA ALA A 166 -3.11 -6.35 12.52
C ALA A 166 -2.51 -4.97 12.85
N HIS A 167 -1.71 -4.44 11.92
CA HIS A 167 -1.06 -3.14 11.99
C HIS A 167 -1.50 -2.26 10.82
N SER A 168 -1.92 -1.02 11.10
CA SER A 168 -2.31 -0.07 10.05
C SER A 168 -1.16 0.86 9.71
N MET A 169 -0.93 1.08 8.42
CA MET A 169 0.02 2.06 7.91
C MET A 169 -0.61 2.92 6.82
N VAL A 170 -0.02 4.08 6.54
CA VAL A 170 -0.42 4.91 5.39
C VAL A 170 0.51 4.62 4.23
N VAL A 171 -0.01 4.09 3.11
CA VAL A 171 0.75 3.97 1.87
C VAL A 171 0.72 5.32 1.17
N ALA A 172 1.85 6.01 1.21
CA ALA A 172 2.01 7.38 0.71
C ALA A 172 2.54 7.43 -0.72
N GLY A 173 3.05 6.32 -1.25
CA GLY A 173 3.67 6.34 -2.57
C GLY A 173 4.14 5.00 -3.07
N TYR A 174 4.57 5.00 -4.33
CA TYR A 174 5.13 3.84 -4.99
C TYR A 174 6.12 4.23 -6.06
N ASN A 175 7.20 3.47 -6.17
CA ASN A 175 8.19 3.53 -7.23
C ASN A 175 8.16 2.21 -7.99
N ILE A 176 7.39 2.18 -9.08
CA ILE A 176 7.21 0.97 -9.88
C ILE A 176 8.53 0.51 -10.53
N LEU A 177 9.41 1.45 -10.84
CA LEU A 177 10.70 1.17 -11.46
C LEU A 177 11.62 0.36 -10.54
N ARG A 178 11.40 0.44 -9.23
CA ARG A 178 12.17 -0.27 -8.21
C ARG A 178 11.33 -1.27 -7.40
N GLY A 179 10.05 -1.43 -7.73
CA GLY A 179 9.12 -2.23 -6.94
C GLY A 179 9.04 -1.79 -5.47
N ARG A 180 9.12 -0.49 -5.19
CA ARG A 180 9.22 0.05 -3.82
C ARG A 180 7.98 0.82 -3.38
N TRP A 181 7.37 0.40 -2.28
CA TRP A 181 6.31 1.14 -1.61
C TRP A 181 6.88 2.12 -0.62
N LEU A 182 6.24 3.28 -0.48
CA LEU A 182 6.56 4.26 0.56
C LEU A 182 5.39 4.28 1.54
N VAL A 183 5.67 4.00 2.80
CA VAL A 183 4.67 3.99 3.85
C VAL A 183 5.04 4.96 4.97
N LEU A 184 4.03 5.43 5.68
CA LEU A 184 4.20 6.07 6.98
C LEU A 184 3.71 5.07 8.02
N ASP A 185 4.64 4.64 8.86
CA ASP A 185 4.34 3.71 9.94
C ASP A 185 4.26 4.48 11.26
N PRO A 186 3.09 4.50 11.92
CA PRO A 186 2.94 5.16 13.20
C PRO A 186 3.76 4.53 14.33
N ALA A 187 4.18 3.26 14.24
CA ALA A 187 5.06 2.62 15.22
C ALA A 187 6.51 3.07 15.10
N ALA A 188 6.99 3.29 13.87
CA ALA A 188 8.35 3.76 13.62
C ALA A 188 8.50 5.28 13.85
N GLY A 189 7.39 6.04 13.83
CA GLY A 189 7.42 7.50 13.87
C GLY A 189 8.17 8.09 12.68
N ALA A 190 8.25 7.37 11.56
CA ALA A 190 9.01 7.74 10.37
C ALA A 190 8.38 7.17 9.08
N MET A 191 8.82 7.70 7.93
CA MET A 191 8.52 7.13 6.62
C MET A 191 9.46 5.96 6.36
N MET A 192 8.91 4.84 5.93
CA MET A 192 9.66 3.63 5.56
C MET A 192 9.45 3.30 4.08
N ALA A 193 10.38 2.53 3.51
CA ALA A 193 10.24 2.04 2.13
C ALA A 193 10.47 0.53 2.04
N PHE A 194 9.52 -0.19 1.45
CA PHE A 194 9.55 -1.65 1.36
C PHE A 194 9.69 -2.11 -0.09
N THR A 195 10.33 -3.25 -0.31
CA THR A 195 10.32 -3.98 -1.60
C THR A 195 9.55 -5.27 -1.41
N GLY A 196 8.78 -5.70 -2.42
CA GLY A 196 8.09 -6.99 -2.34
C GLY A 196 6.89 -6.94 -1.39
N VAL A 197 5.78 -6.37 -1.85
CA VAL A 197 4.50 -6.48 -1.14
C VAL A 197 3.73 -7.64 -1.75
N THR A 198 3.44 -8.64 -0.94
CA THR A 198 2.46 -9.67 -1.26
C THR A 198 1.09 -9.11 -0.93
N ILE A 199 0.15 -9.11 -1.87
CA ILE A 199 -1.24 -8.73 -1.60
C ILE A 199 -2.04 -10.02 -1.56
N THR A 200 -2.66 -10.31 -0.44
CA THR A 200 -3.53 -11.49 -0.32
C THR A 200 -4.98 -11.02 -0.32
N ALA A 201 -5.77 -11.51 -1.28
CA ALA A 201 -7.21 -11.34 -1.29
C ALA A 201 -7.78 -11.95 0.00
N GLY A 202 -8.27 -11.11 0.90
CA GLY A 202 -8.87 -11.58 2.14
C GLY A 202 -10.27 -12.12 1.89
N SER A 203 -10.46 -13.45 1.92
CA SER A 203 -11.68 -13.99 2.50
C SER A 203 -11.54 -13.86 4.01
N ALA A 204 -12.56 -13.38 4.70
CA ALA A 204 -12.57 -13.30 6.16
C ALA A 204 -12.59 -14.71 6.76
N GLN A 205 -11.44 -15.38 6.80
CA GLN A 205 -11.23 -16.52 7.67
C GLN A 205 -9.97 -16.31 8.52
N PRO A 206 -10.01 -16.67 9.81
CA PRO A 206 -8.83 -16.64 10.66
C PRO A 206 -7.87 -17.73 10.18
N SER A 207 -6.80 -17.36 9.48
CA SER A 207 -5.71 -18.30 9.20
C SER A 207 -4.76 -18.35 10.40
N ALA A 208 -4.45 -19.57 10.82
CA ALA A 208 -3.49 -19.84 11.87
C ALA A 208 -2.09 -19.36 11.49
N ASP A 209 -1.51 -18.57 12.40
CA ASP A 209 -0.09 -18.50 12.74
C ASP A 209 0.95 -18.61 11.60
N THR A 210 1.44 -17.45 11.17
CA THR A 210 2.83 -17.30 10.72
C THR A 210 3.47 -16.16 11.49
N SER A 211 4.18 -16.52 12.56
CA SER A 211 4.98 -15.59 13.34
C SER A 211 6.16 -15.07 12.49
N SER A 212 6.11 -13.79 12.14
CA SER A 212 7.32 -13.02 11.85
C SER A 212 7.46 -11.97 12.93
N SER A 213 8.30 -12.23 13.93
CA SER A 213 8.67 -11.23 14.93
C SER A 213 9.68 -10.28 14.29
N ALA A 214 9.22 -9.10 13.87
CA ALA A 214 10.11 -7.98 13.69
C ALA A 214 10.40 -7.39 15.07
N THR A 215 11.60 -7.62 15.59
CA THR A 215 12.08 -6.96 16.81
C THR A 215 12.22 -5.46 16.51
N LEU A 216 11.34 -4.65 17.09
CA LEU A 216 11.44 -3.18 17.07
C LEU A 216 12.44 -2.75 18.15
N ASP A 217 13.65 -2.38 17.75
CA ASP A 217 14.55 -1.65 18.66
C ASP A 217 14.01 -0.22 18.86
N SER A 218 13.75 0.12 20.12
CA SER A 218 13.16 1.40 20.55
C SER A 218 14.09 2.58 20.25
N PHE A 219 13.63 3.64 19.56
CA PHE A 219 14.44 4.87 19.43
C PHE A 219 13.68 6.21 19.42
N SER A 220 14.11 7.04 20.37
CA SER A 220 14.16 8.52 20.49
C SER A 220 13.14 9.41 19.78
N THR A 221 12.36 10.13 20.60
CA THR A 221 11.48 11.24 20.25
C THR A 221 12.27 12.54 20.00
N GLY A 222 12.50 12.88 18.73
CA GLY A 222 13.03 14.19 18.32
C GLY A 222 12.41 14.66 17.00
N PRO A 223 12.30 15.97 16.75
CA PRO A 223 11.69 16.48 15.52
C PRO A 223 12.64 16.21 14.35
N THR A 224 12.29 15.23 13.51
CA THR A 224 13.08 14.85 12.33
C THR A 224 12.62 15.63 11.11
N THR A 225 13.51 16.47 10.59
CA THR A 225 13.37 17.11 9.27
C THR A 225 13.43 16.07 8.15
N TRP A 226 12.81 16.35 6.99
CA TRP A 226 12.73 15.46 5.82
C TRP A 226 14.10 14.91 5.34
N GLU A 227 15.17 15.71 5.43
CA GLU A 227 16.54 15.28 5.07
C GLU A 227 17.08 14.16 5.97
N ASN A 228 16.57 14.04 7.20
CA ASN A 228 16.93 12.94 8.09
C ASN A 228 16.12 11.66 7.80
N MET A 229 14.87 11.77 7.31
CA MET A 229 14.01 10.60 7.04
C MET A 229 14.50 9.76 5.85
N SER A 230 15.18 10.35 4.86
CA SER A 230 15.74 9.58 3.73
C SER A 230 16.89 8.64 4.10
N ARG A 231 17.45 8.75 5.32
CA ARG A 231 18.53 7.88 5.82
C ARG A 231 18.02 6.57 6.44
N TRP A 232 16.72 6.45 6.70
CA TRP A 232 16.13 5.33 7.44
C TRP A 232 15.17 4.53 6.54
N ILE A 233 15.73 3.85 5.54
CA ILE A 233 14.98 2.90 4.71
C ILE A 233 15.35 1.49 5.16
N GLY A 234 14.52 0.89 6.02
CA GLY A 234 14.54 -0.55 6.28
C GLY A 234 13.70 -1.28 5.22
N VAL A 235 14.22 -2.37 4.67
CA VAL A 235 13.51 -3.21 3.69
C VAL A 235 12.87 -4.38 4.42
N TYR A 236 11.56 -4.55 4.25
CA TYR A 236 10.77 -5.60 4.90
C TYR A 236 9.77 -6.18 3.90
N ASP A 237 9.51 -7.49 3.98
CA ASP A 237 8.45 -8.16 3.22
C ASP A 237 7.16 -8.12 4.05
N TYR A 238 6.07 -7.57 3.49
CA TYR A 238 4.78 -7.48 4.17
C TYR A 238 3.65 -8.02 3.29
N THR A 239 2.67 -8.65 3.95
CA THR A 239 1.40 -9.01 3.33
C THR A 239 0.36 -7.92 3.59
N ILE A 240 -0.01 -7.15 2.57
CA ILE A 240 -1.14 -6.22 2.66
C ILE A 240 -2.42 -7.05 2.56
N HIS A 241 -3.27 -7.00 3.59
CA HIS A 241 -4.61 -7.57 3.50
C HIS A 241 -5.48 -6.67 2.65
N ALA A 242 -6.38 -7.29 1.87
CA ALA A 242 -7.13 -6.66 0.77
C ALA A 242 -7.99 -5.43 1.09
N ARG A 243 -8.11 -4.99 2.35
CA ARG A 243 -8.96 -3.86 2.75
C ARG A 243 -8.14 -2.58 2.79
N VAL A 244 -8.36 -1.71 1.82
CA VAL A 244 -7.70 -0.41 1.73
C VAL A 244 -8.71 0.70 1.85
N PHE A 245 -8.44 1.68 2.70
CA PHE A 245 -9.34 2.81 2.96
C PHE A 245 -8.76 4.11 2.38
N HIS A 246 -9.58 4.89 1.70
CA HIS A 246 -9.18 6.17 1.11
C HIS A 246 -10.32 7.19 1.11
N TYR A 247 -9.98 8.48 0.94
CA TYR A 247 -10.96 9.54 0.69
C TYR A 247 -11.32 9.68 -0.80
#